data_AF-A0ABD0TNK6-F1
#
_entry.id   AF-A0ABD0TNK6-F1
#
_cell.length_a   1.000
_cell.length_b   1.000
_cell.length_c   1.000
_cell.angle_alpha   90.00
_cell.angle_beta   90.00
_cell.angle_gamma   90.00
#
_symmetry.space_group_name_H-M   'P 1'
#
loop_
_entity.id
_entity.type
_entity.pdbx_description
1 polymer ?
#
loop_
_entity_poly.entity_id
_entity_poly.type
_entity_poly.pdbx_seq_one_letter_code
_entity_poly.pdbx_strand_id
1 'polypeptide(L)'
;MTMELPWYVSMYWLLYNVAVSIAIMITALYWILLYDSGTFESRRMFWLDLSTHGFNSCLAFIEVVVSRTPVRILHFYQPLGVGLWYAAFTGIYYIAGGTDGNGNHFIYEILDWKYGKRSGSIVGISVVGLVVIYILLWLLALARDKISTTFIRTTTHNLQTTTPDDILHTRIV
;
A
#
# COMPACT_ATOMS: atom_id res chain seq x y z
N MET A 1 30.61 8.77 -8.05
CA MET A 1 29.87 8.92 -6.79
C MET A 1 28.45 8.48 -7.07
N THR A 2 28.01 7.31 -6.58
CA THR A 2 26.62 6.87 -6.75
C THR A 2 25.76 7.78 -5.87
N MET A 3 24.84 8.53 -6.47
CA MET A 3 23.90 9.32 -5.68
C MET A 3 22.93 8.34 -5.00
N GLU A 4 23.23 8.00 -3.75
CA GLU A 4 22.31 7.28 -2.86
C GLU A 4 21.02 8.10 -2.71
N LEU A 5 19.85 7.45 -2.82
CA LEU A 5 18.58 8.13 -2.59
C LEU A 5 18.52 8.62 -1.13
N PRO A 6 18.12 9.88 -0.87
CA PRO A 6 17.93 10.35 0.50
C PRO A 6 16.94 9.47 1.26
N TRP A 7 17.22 9.18 2.53
CA TRP A 7 16.45 8.21 3.34
C TRP A 7 14.95 8.50 3.40
N TYR A 8 14.56 9.79 3.43
CA TYR A 8 13.16 10.20 3.50
C TYR A 8 12.41 9.92 2.20
N VAL A 9 13.09 9.94 1.05
CA VAL A 9 12.49 9.55 -0.24
C VAL A 9 12.25 8.04 -0.26
N SER A 10 13.22 7.26 0.23
CA SER A 10 13.06 5.81 0.38
C SER A 10 11.92 5.45 1.34
N MET A 11 11.78 6.20 2.45
CA MET A 11 10.68 6.03 3.40
C MET A 11 9.33 6.38 2.76
N TYR A 12 9.24 7.52 2.05
CA TYR A 12 8.03 7.87 1.31
C TYR A 12 7.66 6.78 0.31
N TRP A 13 8.63 6.23 -0.42
CA TRP A 13 8.36 5.18 -1.41
C TRP A 13 7.87 3.88 -0.78
N LEU A 14 8.45 3.51 0.37
CA LEU A 14 7.98 2.39 1.19
C LEU A 14 6.52 2.61 1.61
N LEU A 15 6.23 3.76 2.23
CA LEU A 15 4.89 4.10 2.72
C LEU A 15 3.88 4.20 1.58
N TYR A 16 4.29 4.73 0.42
CA TYR A 16 3.48 4.78 -0.79
C TYR A 16 3.07 3.37 -1.23
N ASN A 17 4.03 2.47 -1.45
CA ASN A 17 3.74 1.11 -1.92
C ASN A 17 2.85 0.35 -0.93
N VAL A 18 3.08 0.53 0.37
CA VAL A 18 2.23 -0.04 1.42
C VAL A 18 0.83 0.55 1.36
N ALA A 19 0.69 1.87 1.42
CA ALA A 19 -0.60 2.54 1.51
C ALA A 19 -1.50 2.22 0.31
N VAL A 20 -0.98 2.34 -0.93
CA VAL A 20 -1.81 2.08 -2.11
C VAL A 20 -2.22 0.62 -2.23
N SER A 21 -1.33 -0.32 -1.88
CA SER A 21 -1.61 -1.75 -2.02
C SER A 21 -2.57 -2.23 -0.92
N ILE A 22 -2.36 -1.79 0.32
CA ILE A 22 -3.16 -2.19 1.46
C ILE A 22 -4.56 -1.56 1.39
N ALA A 23 -4.71 -0.33 0.91
CA ALA A 23 -6.03 0.29 0.72
C ALA A 23 -6.93 -0.56 -0.21
N ILE A 24 -6.40 -0.95 -1.38
CA ILE A 24 -7.13 -1.79 -2.34
C ILE A 24 -7.37 -3.20 -1.77
N MET A 25 -6.37 -3.78 -1.09
CA MET A 25 -6.49 -5.09 -0.45
C MET A 25 -7.59 -5.12 0.62
N ILE A 26 -7.58 -4.16 1.55
CA ILE A 26 -8.55 -4.10 2.65
C ILE A 26 -9.98 -3.96 2.11
N THR A 27 -10.17 -3.17 1.06
CA THR A 27 -11.47 -3.04 0.37
C THR A 27 -11.89 -4.34 -0.30
N ALA A 28 -10.98 -5.03 -1.00
CA ALA A 28 -11.29 -6.32 -1.60
C ALA A 28 -11.68 -7.35 -0.53
N LEU A 29 -10.93 -7.45 0.56
CA LEU A 29 -11.25 -8.35 1.67
C LEU A 29 -12.58 -8.00 2.31
N TYR A 30 -12.89 -6.71 2.50
CA TYR A 30 -14.18 -6.28 3.04
C TYR A 30 -15.34 -6.77 2.17
N TRP A 31 -15.36 -6.43 0.89
CA TRP A 31 -16.49 -6.77 0.01
C TRP A 31 -16.59 -8.26 -0.33
N ILE A 32 -15.49 -9.00 -0.27
CA ILE A 32 -15.49 -10.45 -0.56
C ILE A 32 -15.79 -11.29 0.68
N LEU A 33 -15.30 -10.89 1.86
CA LEU A 33 -15.30 -11.74 3.05
C LEU A 33 -16.11 -11.21 4.24
N LEU A 34 -16.37 -9.90 4.32
CA LEU A 34 -16.95 -9.27 5.52
C LEU A 34 -18.30 -8.58 5.26
N TYR A 35 -18.54 -8.08 4.05
CA TYR A 35 -19.77 -7.37 3.73
C TYR A 35 -20.99 -8.31 3.79
N ASP A 36 -21.96 -7.97 4.61
CA ASP A 36 -23.23 -8.68 4.73
C ASP A 36 -24.42 -7.74 4.46
N SER A 37 -24.99 -7.86 3.26
CA SER A 37 -26.15 -7.09 2.81
C SER A 37 -27.44 -7.35 3.61
N GLY A 38 -27.49 -8.41 4.42
CA GLY A 38 -28.64 -8.77 5.24
C GLY A 38 -28.70 -8.06 6.59
N THR A 39 -27.62 -7.37 6.99
CA THR A 39 -27.57 -6.65 8.27
C THR A 39 -28.12 -5.23 8.12
N PHE A 40 -28.99 -4.81 9.04
CA PHE A 40 -29.41 -3.41 9.15
C PHE A 40 -28.24 -2.59 9.69
N GLU A 41 -27.36 -2.12 8.80
CA GLU A 41 -26.32 -1.20 9.18
C GLU A 41 -26.91 0.12 9.67
N SER A 42 -26.48 0.55 10.86
CA SER A 42 -26.76 1.91 11.28
C SER A 42 -26.14 2.89 10.28
N ARG A 43 -26.77 4.05 10.08
CA ARG A 43 -26.24 5.10 9.19
C ARG A 43 -24.77 5.46 9.48
N ARG A 44 -24.35 5.36 10.74
CA ARG A 44 -22.96 5.61 11.16
C ARG A 44 -22.00 4.54 10.63
N MET A 45 -22.37 3.27 10.70
CA MET A 45 -21.54 2.16 10.22
C MET A 45 -21.36 2.24 8.70
N PHE A 46 -22.46 2.46 7.97
CA PHE A 46 -22.40 2.68 6.53
C PHE A 46 -21.38 3.74 6.10
N TRP A 47 -21.37 4.91 6.76
CA TRP A 47 -20.39 5.96 6.43
C TRP A 47 -18.97 5.60 6.85
N LEU A 48 -18.79 4.84 7.93
CA LEU A 48 -17.49 4.32 8.35
C LEU A 48 -16.94 3.38 7.28
N ASP A 49 -17.74 2.42 6.83
CA ASP A 49 -17.33 1.41 5.86
C ASP A 49 -17.08 2.04 4.48
N LEU A 50 -17.95 2.96 4.05
CA LEU A 50 -17.75 3.70 2.82
C LEU A 50 -16.47 4.56 2.86
N SER A 51 -16.15 5.17 4.01
CA SER A 51 -14.95 6.01 4.14
C SER A 51 -13.67 5.18 4.20
N THR A 52 -13.66 4.12 5.02
CA THR A 52 -12.48 3.29 5.29
C THR A 52 -12.12 2.38 4.12
N HIS A 53 -13.11 1.93 3.34
CA HIS A 53 -12.91 1.06 2.19
C HIS A 53 -13.03 1.84 0.89
N GLY A 54 -14.22 2.38 0.61
CA GLY A 54 -14.55 3.05 -0.65
C GLY A 54 -13.69 4.28 -0.94
N PHE A 55 -13.85 5.34 -0.15
CA PHE A 55 -13.11 6.60 -0.37
C PHE A 55 -11.61 6.42 -0.24
N ASN A 56 -11.15 5.63 0.74
CA ASN A 56 -9.73 5.28 0.89
C ASN A 56 -9.15 4.66 -0.40
N SER A 57 -9.86 3.73 -1.02
CA SER A 57 -9.42 3.08 -2.27
C SER A 57 -9.49 4.02 -3.47
N CYS A 58 -10.50 4.89 -3.53
CA CYS A 58 -10.55 5.94 -4.55
C CYS A 58 -9.34 6.87 -4.44
N LEU A 59 -8.97 7.29 -3.23
CA LEU A 59 -7.78 8.12 -3.00
C LEU A 59 -6.49 7.37 -3.39
N ALA A 60 -6.36 6.09 -3.03
CA ALA A 60 -5.23 5.26 -3.46
C ALA A 60 -5.13 5.16 -4.99
N PHE A 61 -6.25 4.97 -5.69
CA PHE A 61 -6.29 4.93 -7.15
C PHE A 61 -5.86 6.28 -7.76
N ILE A 62 -6.39 7.39 -7.25
CA ILE A 62 -6.01 8.74 -7.67
C ILE A 62 -4.50 8.97 -7.44
N GLU A 63 -3.98 8.59 -6.28
CA GLU A 63 -2.57 8.71 -5.94
C GLU A 63 -1.69 7.96 -6.95
N VAL A 64 -2.08 6.75 -7.37
CA VAL A 64 -1.34 6.01 -8.41
C VAL A 64 -1.39 6.71 -9.76
N VAL A 65 -2.56 7.19 -10.19
CA VAL A 65 -2.75 7.80 -11.52
C VAL A 65 -2.11 9.19 -11.63
N VAL A 66 -2.14 9.98 -10.56
CA VAL A 66 -1.70 11.39 -10.57
C VAL A 66 -0.23 11.55 -10.19
N SER A 67 0.27 10.78 -9.22
CA SER A 67 1.69 10.85 -8.84
C SER A 67 2.58 10.23 -9.92
N ARG A 68 3.85 10.65 -9.99
CA ARG A 68 4.89 9.96 -10.78
C ARG A 68 5.75 9.02 -9.93
N THR A 69 5.24 8.63 -8.76
CA THR A 69 5.93 7.68 -7.90
C THR A 69 6.01 6.33 -8.62
N PRO A 70 7.21 5.75 -8.78
CA PRO A 70 7.38 4.51 -9.53
C PRO A 70 6.87 3.31 -8.74
N VAL A 71 6.08 2.44 -9.36
CA VAL A 71 5.76 1.12 -8.81
C VAL A 71 6.71 0.11 -9.46
N ARG A 72 7.46 -0.65 -8.66
CA ARG A 72 8.42 -1.66 -9.17
C ARG A 72 8.05 -3.02 -8.62
N ILE A 73 7.98 -4.03 -9.48
CA ILE A 73 7.56 -5.38 -9.06
C ILE A 73 8.42 -5.96 -7.93
N LEU A 74 9.71 -5.62 -7.91
CA LEU A 74 10.66 -6.03 -6.87
C LEU A 74 10.34 -5.44 -5.48
N HIS A 75 9.51 -4.40 -5.38
CA HIS A 75 9.10 -3.78 -4.11
C HIS A 75 7.85 -4.41 -3.51
N PHE A 76 7.32 -5.51 -4.09
CA PHE A 76 6.19 -6.25 -3.55
C PHE A 76 6.38 -6.70 -2.08
N TYR A 77 7.62 -6.95 -1.64
CA TYR A 77 7.92 -7.31 -0.26
C TYR A 77 7.47 -6.25 0.75
N GLN A 78 7.30 -5.00 0.33
CA GLN A 78 6.94 -3.87 1.19
C GLN A 78 5.51 -4.01 1.74
N PRO A 79 4.44 -4.05 0.91
CA PRO A 79 3.10 -4.33 1.40
C PRO A 79 2.96 -5.76 1.96
N LEU A 80 3.69 -6.74 1.42
CA LEU A 80 3.67 -8.11 1.93
C LEU A 80 4.15 -8.17 3.39
N GLY A 81 5.26 -7.48 3.71
CA GLY A 81 5.81 -7.45 5.05
C GLY A 81 4.81 -6.89 6.07
N VAL A 82 4.09 -5.84 5.72
CA VAL A 82 3.03 -5.26 6.58
C VAL A 82 1.87 -6.23 6.75
N GLY A 83 1.42 -6.89 5.67
CA GLY A 83 0.36 -7.89 5.73
C GLY A 83 0.72 -9.10 6.61
N LEU A 84 1.93 -9.64 6.45
CA LEU A 84 2.42 -10.75 7.27
C LEU A 84 2.65 -10.35 8.73
N TRP A 85 3.15 -9.13 8.97
CA TRP A 85 3.26 -8.58 10.32
C TRP A 85 1.89 -8.51 11.00
N TYR A 86 0.87 -8.01 10.30
CA TYR A 86 -0.49 -7.96 10.84
C TYR A 86 -1.07 -9.36 11.08
N ALA A 87 -0.87 -10.30 10.15
CA ALA A 87 -1.30 -11.68 10.34
C ALA A 87 -0.65 -12.32 11.59
N ALA A 88 0.66 -12.13 11.77
CA ALA A 88 1.38 -12.59 12.96
C ALA A 88 0.83 -11.93 14.24
N PHE A 89 0.59 -10.61 14.19
CA PHE A 89 -0.05 -9.88 15.29
C PHE A 89 -1.40 -10.50 15.67
N THR A 90 -2.28 -10.83 14.71
CA THR A 90 -3.58 -11.44 15.03
C THR A 90 -3.45 -12.80 15.72
N GLY A 91 -2.46 -13.62 15.35
CA GLY A 91 -2.19 -14.91 16.00
C GLY A 91 -1.63 -14.74 17.41
N ILE A 92 -0.71 -13.79 17.60
CA ILE A 92 -0.17 -13.45 18.92
C ILE A 92 -1.29 -12.90 19.82
N TYR A 93 -2.14 -12.03 19.29
CA TYR A 93 -3.27 -11.44 20.00
C TYR A 93 -4.22 -12.52 20.54
N TYR A 94 -4.51 -13.55 19.73
CA TYR A 94 -5.30 -14.71 20.17
C TYR A 94 -4.62 -15.49 21.30
N ILE A 95 -3.33 -15.85 21.14
CA ILE A 95 -2.59 -16.64 22.13
C ILE A 95 -2.43 -15.87 23.46
N ALA A 96 -2.34 -14.54 23.39
CA ALA A 96 -2.30 -13.65 24.55
C ALA A 96 -3.66 -13.47 25.24
N GLY A 97 -4.73 -14.10 24.74
CA GLY A 97 -6.08 -14.02 25.31
C GLY A 97 -6.84 -12.74 24.96
N GLY A 98 -6.44 -12.02 23.90
CA GLY A 98 -7.12 -10.81 23.44
C GLY A 98 -8.57 -11.06 23.01
N THR A 99 -9.41 -10.04 23.18
CA THR A 99 -10.84 -10.09 22.83
C THR A 99 -11.32 -8.82 22.12
N ASP A 100 -12.27 -8.97 21.18
CA ASP A 100 -12.99 -7.82 20.63
C ASP A 100 -13.90 -7.12 21.67
N GLY A 101 -14.64 -6.11 21.23
CA GLY A 101 -15.59 -5.37 22.09
C GLY A 101 -16.77 -6.20 22.60
N ASN A 102 -17.00 -7.40 22.05
CA ASN A 102 -18.06 -8.32 22.44
C ASN A 102 -17.56 -9.50 23.29
N GLY A 103 -16.25 -9.59 23.56
CA GLY A 103 -15.63 -10.67 24.30
C GLY A 103 -15.23 -11.88 23.46
N ASN A 104 -15.30 -11.80 22.12
CA ASN A 104 -14.85 -12.87 21.24
C ASN A 104 -13.32 -12.86 21.14
N HIS A 105 -12.70 -14.05 21.14
CA HIS A 105 -11.23 -14.20 21.07
C HIS A 105 -10.67 -14.05 19.65
N PHE A 106 -11.09 -13.02 18.91
CA PHE A 106 -10.54 -12.68 17.61
C PHE A 106 -10.77 -11.19 17.33
N ILE A 107 -9.96 -10.62 16.44
CA ILE A 107 -10.20 -9.25 15.94
C ILE A 107 -11.22 -9.28 14.80
N TYR A 108 -11.05 -10.25 13.90
CA TYR A 108 -11.98 -10.55 12.83
C TYR A 108 -12.32 -12.03 12.88
N GLU A 109 -13.60 -12.38 12.82
CA GLU A 109 -14.07 -13.77 12.89
C GLU A 109 -13.45 -14.64 11.79
N ILE A 110 -13.19 -14.05 10.61
CA ILE A 110 -12.54 -14.74 9.49
C ILE A 110 -11.11 -15.19 9.85
N LEU A 111 -10.46 -14.53 10.82
CA LEU A 111 -9.16 -14.90 11.38
C LEU A 111 -9.28 -15.49 12.79
N ASP A 112 -10.34 -16.25 13.08
CA ASP A 112 -10.46 -16.98 14.34
C ASP A 112 -9.40 -18.10 14.44
N TRP A 113 -8.31 -17.81 15.14
CA TRP A 113 -7.16 -18.70 15.33
C TRP A 113 -7.46 -19.95 16.18
N LYS A 114 -8.65 -20.03 16.80
CA LYS A 114 -9.18 -21.32 17.29
C LYS A 114 -9.24 -22.36 16.17
N TYR A 115 -9.52 -21.91 14.94
CA TYR A 115 -9.53 -22.72 13.72
C TYR A 115 -8.31 -22.43 12.85
N GLY A 116 -7.10 -22.65 13.38
CA GLY A 116 -5.83 -22.27 12.74
C GLY A 116 -5.66 -22.69 11.27
N LYS A 117 -6.21 -23.84 10.83
CA LYS A 117 -6.19 -24.24 9.42
C LYS A 117 -7.00 -23.30 8.51
N ARG A 118 -8.17 -22.84 8.98
CA ARG A 118 -9.03 -21.89 8.26
C ARG A 118 -8.32 -20.54 8.19
N SER A 119 -7.87 -20.00 9.32
CA SER A 119 -7.18 -18.70 9.39
C SER A 119 -5.90 -18.70 8.56
N GLY A 120 -5.10 -19.77 8.63
CA GLY A 120 -3.90 -19.94 7.82
C GLY A 120 -4.21 -19.97 6.31
N SER A 121 -5.28 -20.65 5.91
CA SER A 121 -5.73 -20.65 4.51
C SER A 121 -6.15 -19.26 4.03
N ILE A 122 -6.83 -18.50 4.88
CA ILE A 122 -7.26 -17.13 4.58
C ILE A 122 -6.05 -16.21 4.42
N VAL A 123 -5.06 -16.29 5.32
CA VAL A 123 -3.80 -15.56 5.18
C VAL A 123 -3.10 -15.92 3.86
N GLY A 124 -3.04 -17.21 3.51
CA GLY A 124 -2.44 -17.67 2.25
C GLY A 124 -3.16 -17.11 1.01
N ILE A 125 -4.49 -17.14 1.00
CA ILE A 125 -5.31 -16.56 -0.09
C ILE A 125 -5.11 -15.04 -0.15
N SER A 126 -5.05 -14.35 0.99
CA SER A 126 -4.77 -12.91 1.03
C SER A 126 -3.38 -12.58 0.47
N VAL A 127 -2.35 -13.41 0.70
CA VAL A 127 -1.03 -13.22 0.08
C VAL A 127 -1.13 -13.32 -1.45
N VAL A 128 -1.84 -14.33 -1.97
CA VAL A 128 -2.06 -14.47 -3.43
C VAL A 128 -2.84 -13.28 -3.97
N GLY A 129 -3.90 -12.85 -3.29
CA GLY A 129 -4.66 -11.65 -3.64
C GLY A 129 -3.77 -10.40 -3.68
N LEU A 130 -2.82 -10.27 -2.75
CA LEU A 130 -1.91 -9.12 -2.70
C LEU A 130 -0.95 -9.13 -3.89
N VAL A 131 -0.46 -10.30 -4.29
CA VAL A 131 0.35 -10.45 -5.52
C VAL A 131 -0.44 -9.96 -6.72
N VAL A 132 -1.69 -10.40 -6.88
CA VAL A 132 -2.55 -9.99 -8.00
C VAL A 132 -2.77 -8.48 -7.98
N ILE A 133 -3.17 -7.91 -6.84
CA ILE A 133 -3.37 -6.46 -6.69
C ILE A 133 -2.09 -5.69 -7.03
N TYR A 134 -0.94 -6.13 -6.53
CA TYR A 134 0.33 -5.44 -6.78
C TYR A 134 0.73 -5.47 -8.26
N ILE A 135 0.49 -6.59 -8.95
CA ILE A 135 0.67 -6.68 -10.41
C ILE A 135 -0.25 -5.70 -11.13
N LEU A 136 -1.53 -5.60 -10.74
CA LEU A 136 -2.46 -4.66 -11.35
C LEU A 136 -2.03 -3.20 -11.13
N LEU A 137 -1.58 -2.85 -9.92
CA LEU A 137 -1.05 -1.52 -9.60
C LEU A 137 0.22 -1.20 -10.41
N TRP A 138 1.10 -2.19 -10.58
CA TRP A 138 2.28 -2.05 -11.42
C TRP A 138 1.91 -1.82 -12.90
N LEU A 139 0.97 -2.60 -13.44
CA LEU A 139 0.47 -2.40 -14.81
C LEU A 139 -0.20 -1.02 -14.98
N LEU A 140 -0.96 -0.57 -13.97
CA LEU A 140 -1.57 0.76 -13.97
C LEU A 140 -0.51 1.87 -13.98
N ALA A 141 0.55 1.73 -13.18
CA ALA A 141 1.66 2.68 -13.17
C ALA A 141 2.39 2.72 -14.52
N LEU A 142 2.61 1.56 -15.16
CA LEU A 142 3.18 1.50 -16.52
C LEU A 142 2.28 2.19 -17.55
N ALA A 143 0.97 1.96 -17.49
CA ALA A 143 0.01 2.60 -18.37
C ALA A 143 0.00 4.12 -18.17
N ARG A 144 -0.02 4.59 -16.92
CA ARG A 144 0.12 6.01 -16.55
C ARG A 144 1.38 6.61 -17.14
N ASP A 145 2.54 5.97 -16.95
CA ASP A 145 3.82 6.51 -17.42
C ASP A 145 3.88 6.57 -18.95
N LYS A 146 3.32 5.56 -19.63
CA LYS A 146 3.18 5.56 -21.09
C LYS A 146 2.27 6.69 -21.58
N ILE A 147 1.13 6.91 -20.93
CA ILE A 147 0.22 8.02 -21.25
C ILE A 147 0.92 9.36 -21.01
N SER A 148 1.58 9.52 -19.85
CA SER A 148 2.28 10.75 -19.49
C SER A 148 3.36 11.09 -20.50
N THR A 149 4.19 10.13 -20.90
CA THR A 149 5.25 10.35 -21.89
C THR A 149 4.72 10.60 -23.30
N THR A 150 3.56 10.03 -23.66
CA THR A 150 2.94 10.23 -24.98
C THR A 150 2.29 11.62 -25.11
N PHE A 151 1.55 12.06 -24.10
CA PHE A 151 0.73 13.28 -24.17
C PHE A 151 1.36 14.49 -23.46
N ILE A 152 2.13 14.26 -22.41
CA ILE A 152 2.78 15.30 -21.61
C ILE A 152 4.26 15.26 -21.95
N ARG A 153 4.61 15.83 -23.10
CA ARG A 153 6.01 16.08 -23.47
C ARG A 153 6.59 17.08 -22.46
N THR A 154 7.20 16.59 -21.38
CA THR A 154 8.13 17.42 -20.62
C THR A 154 9.30 17.68 -21.55
N THR A 155 9.26 18.80 -22.26
CA THR A 155 10.45 19.42 -22.82
C THR A 155 11.42 19.55 -21.65
N THR A 156 12.40 18.66 -21.54
CA THR A 156 13.55 18.93 -20.71
C THR A 156 14.14 20.21 -21.28
N HIS A 157 13.94 21.32 -20.58
CA HIS A 157 14.75 22.50 -20.84
C HIS A 157 16.18 21.99 -20.75
N ASN A 158 16.96 22.19 -21.82
CA ASN A 158 18.39 21.90 -21.80
C ASN A 158 19.00 22.84 -20.76
N LEU A 159 18.93 22.46 -19.48
CA LEU A 159 19.65 23.13 -18.43
C LEU A 159 21.12 22.97 -18.81
N GLN A 160 21.80 24.10 -19.03
CA GLN A 160 23.24 24.07 -19.24
C GLN A 160 23.86 23.30 -18.08
N THR A 161 24.70 22.32 -18.42
CA THR A 161 25.61 21.71 -17.44
C THR A 161 26.44 22.85 -16.85
N THR A 162 26.20 23.21 -15.60
CA THR A 162 27.08 24.14 -14.89
C THR A 162 28.46 23.52 -14.89
N THR A 163 29.46 24.27 -15.35
CA THR A 163 30.87 23.86 -15.29
C THR A 163 31.23 23.49 -13.84
N PRO A 164 32.06 22.45 -13.61
CA PRO A 164 32.59 22.17 -12.28
C PRO A 164 33.23 23.43 -11.71
N ASP A 165 32.99 23.72 -10.42
CA ASP A 165 33.52 24.88 -9.71
C ASP A 165 35.06 24.85 -9.64
N ASP A 166 35.75 25.21 -10.73
CA ASP A 166 37.22 25.34 -10.78
C ASP A 166 37.70 26.74 -10.33
N ILE A 167 36.81 27.63 -9.84
CA ILE A 167 37.14 29.06 -9.61
C ILE A 167 36.91 29.54 -8.16
N LEU A 168 37.07 28.68 -7.15
CA LEU A 168 37.16 29.16 -5.74
C LEU A 168 38.42 28.74 -4.99
N HIS A 169 39.46 28.28 -5.69
CA HIS A 169 40.84 28.30 -5.17
C HIS A 169 41.51 29.66 -5.39
N THR A 170 40.86 30.75 -4.97
CA THR A 170 41.55 32.03 -4.81
C THR A 170 42.21 32.03 -3.45
N ARG A 171 43.53 31.88 -3.49
CA ARG A 171 44.51 32.09 -2.42
C ARG A 171 44.05 33.14 -1.40
N ILE A 172 43.96 32.73 -0.14
CA ILE A 172 44.18 33.64 0.98
C ILE A 172 45.47 33.18 1.64
N VAL A 173 46.39 34.12 1.67
CA VAL A 173 47.75 34.10 2.22
C VAL A 173 47.70 33.90 3.73
#